data_AF-A0A9W6QS64-F1
#
_entry.id   AF-A0A9W6QS64-F1
#
_cell.length_a   1.000
_cell.length_b   1.000
_cell.length_c   1.000
_cell.angle_alpha   90.00
_cell.angle_beta   90.00
_cell.angle_gamma   90.00
#
_symmetry.space_group_name_H-M   'P 1'
#
loop_
_entity.id
_entity.type
_entity.pdbx_description
1 polymer ?
#
loop_
_entity_poly.entity_id
_entity_poly.type
_entity_poly.pdbx_seq_one_letter_code
_entity_poly.pdbx_strand_id
1 'polypeptide(L)'
;MYEPILANYTARGTDWTVEVRAKGQTKTATAPDLVTARDRADELIEDMLAGDKKRTVVHTLDGDAVGFTAAYLTARLGLANPVATIPAQAGADKAPVPPPAAMA
;
A
#
# COMPACT_ATOMS: atom_id res chain seq x y z
N MET A 1 2.22 -11.13 19.46
CA MET A 1 2.31 -10.04 18.47
C MET A 1 1.09 -10.16 17.59
N TYR A 2 0.31 -9.09 17.38
CA TYR A 2 -0.84 -9.16 16.47
C TYR A 2 -0.34 -9.03 15.04
N GLU A 3 -0.84 -9.88 14.15
CA GLU A 3 -0.57 -9.75 12.72
C GLU A 3 -1.24 -8.47 12.20
N PRO A 4 -0.53 -7.59 11.48
CA PRO A 4 -1.11 -6.36 10.97
C PRO A 4 -2.13 -6.67 9.87
N ILE A 5 -3.11 -5.79 9.75
CA ILE A 5 -4.03 -5.77 8.61
C ILE A 5 -3.30 -5.08 7.46
N LEU A 6 -3.30 -5.69 6.29
CA LEU A 6 -2.72 -5.10 5.08
C LEU A 6 -3.84 -4.63 4.16
N ALA A 7 -3.78 -3.38 3.73
CA ALA A 7 -4.67 -2.80 2.73
C ALA A 7 -3.83 -2.34 1.54
N ASN A 8 -3.83 -3.11 0.46
CA ASN A 8 -3.08 -2.80 -0.75
C ASN A 8 -3.99 -2.17 -1.81
N TYR A 9 -3.56 -1.05 -2.37
CA TYR A 9 -4.24 -0.29 -3.40
C TYR A 9 -3.51 -0.50 -4.73
N THR A 10 -4.28 -0.62 -5.80
CA THR A 10 -3.75 -0.69 -7.17
C THR A 10 -4.63 0.18 -8.07
N ALA A 11 -3.98 1.04 -8.86
CA ALA A 11 -4.67 1.81 -9.89
C ALA A 11 -4.91 0.93 -11.12
N ARG A 12 -6.17 0.79 -11.54
CA ARG A 12 -6.58 0.05 -12.73
C ARG A 12 -7.24 1.03 -13.71
N GLY A 13 -6.42 1.73 -14.49
CA GLY A 13 -6.90 2.72 -15.44
C GLY A 13 -7.53 3.91 -14.73
N THR A 14 -8.86 4.05 -14.83
CA THR A 14 -9.63 5.10 -14.15
C THR A 14 -10.14 4.70 -12.78
N ASP A 15 -10.10 3.40 -12.45
CA ASP A 15 -10.66 2.87 -11.20
C ASP A 15 -9.55 2.45 -10.24
N TRP A 16 -9.89 2.45 -8.95
CA TRP A 16 -9.03 1.98 -7.87
C TRP A 16 -9.54 0.65 -7.35
N THR A 17 -8.63 -0.29 -7.13
CA THR A 17 -8.92 -1.53 -6.41
C THR A 17 -8.20 -1.50 -5.07
N VAL A 18 -8.90 -1.87 -4.00
CA VAL A 18 -8.31 -2.11 -2.69
C VAL A 18 -8.50 -3.57 -2.30
N GLU A 19 -7.43 -4.20 -1.85
CA GLU A 19 -7.41 -5.55 -1.29
C GLU A 19 -7.01 -5.48 0.18
N VAL A 20 -7.88 -5.95 1.07
CA VAL A 20 -7.65 -6.02 2.51
C VAL A 20 -7.40 -7.47 2.92
N ARG A 21 -6.27 -7.70 3.60
CA ARG A 21 -5.88 -9.01 4.15
C ARG A 21 -5.80 -8.92 5.67
N ALA A 22 -6.52 -9.82 6.36
CA ALA A 22 -6.51 -9.92 7.81
C ALA A 22 -6.90 -11.33 8.28
N LYS A 23 -6.20 -11.88 9.29
CA LYS A 23 -6.52 -13.19 9.91
C LYS A 23 -6.77 -14.32 8.89
N GLY A 24 -5.94 -14.40 7.83
CA GLY A 24 -6.07 -15.39 6.76
C GLY A 24 -7.25 -15.15 5.79
N GLN A 25 -8.01 -14.08 5.95
CA GLN A 25 -9.08 -13.67 5.03
C GLN A 25 -8.58 -12.56 4.10
N THR A 26 -9.10 -12.55 2.87
CA THR A 26 -8.86 -11.47 1.89
C THR A 26 -10.21 -10.98 1.38
N LYS A 27 -10.43 -9.67 1.37
CA LYS A 27 -11.56 -9.03 0.73
C LYS A 27 -11.10 -7.92 -0.21
N THR A 28 -11.86 -7.68 -1.27
CA THR A 28 -11.54 -6.68 -2.30
C THR A 28 -12.72 -5.77 -2.56
N ALA A 29 -12.45 -4.50 -2.83
CA ALA A 29 -13.44 -3.53 -3.29
C ALA A 29 -12.86 -2.64 -4.40
N THR A 30 -13.75 -2.05 -5.20
CA THR A 30 -13.41 -1.07 -6.24
C THR A 30 -14.00 0.28 -5.91
N ALA A 31 -13.32 1.35 -6.33
CA ALA A 31 -13.72 2.73 -6.09
C ALA A 31 -13.30 3.64 -7.26
N PRO A 32 -14.01 4.77 -7.49
CA PRO A 32 -13.69 5.70 -8.57
C PRO A 32 -12.42 6.51 -8.33
N ASP A 33 -11.99 6.67 -7.08
CA ASP A 33 -10.80 7.42 -6.70
C ASP A 33 -10.14 6.82 -5.43
N LEU A 34 -8.91 7.25 -5.14
CA LEU A 34 -8.12 6.75 -4.02
C LEU A 34 -8.72 7.12 -2.65
N VAL A 35 -9.41 8.25 -2.53
CA VAL A 35 -10.03 8.68 -1.27
C VAL A 35 -11.20 7.74 -0.94
N THR A 36 -12.06 7.51 -1.92
CA THR A 36 -13.16 6.55 -1.82
C THR A 36 -12.65 5.13 -1.61
N ALA A 37 -11.53 4.74 -2.25
CA ALA A 37 -10.89 3.45 -2.01
C ALA A 37 -10.44 3.30 -0.54
N ARG A 38 -9.94 4.38 0.08
CA ARG A 38 -9.55 4.38 1.50
C ARG A 38 -10.76 4.15 2.41
N ASP A 39 -11.88 4.80 2.12
CA ASP A 39 -13.14 4.61 2.86
C ASP A 39 -13.64 3.16 2.72
N ARG A 40 -13.61 2.59 1.51
CA ARG A 40 -13.95 1.17 1.27
C ARG A 40 -13.04 0.21 2.04
N ALA A 41 -11.77 0.55 2.24
CA ALA A 41 -10.87 -0.27 3.04
C ALA A 41 -11.34 -0.36 4.50
N ASP A 42 -11.80 0.75 5.08
CA ASP A 42 -12.32 0.75 6.46
C ASP A 42 -13.63 -0.07 6.56
N GLU A 43 -14.52 0.04 5.58
CA GLU A 43 -15.74 -0.80 5.50
C GLU A 43 -15.38 -2.30 5.46
N LEU A 44 -14.45 -2.69 4.60
CA LEU A 44 -13.98 -4.09 4.51
C LEU A 44 -13.40 -4.58 5.83
N ILE A 45 -12.63 -3.74 6.52
CA ILE A 45 -12.01 -4.08 7.80
C ILE A 45 -13.07 -4.27 8.89
N GLU A 46 -14.07 -3.40 8.97
CA GLU A 46 -15.17 -3.56 9.92
C GLU A 46 -15.95 -4.85 9.66
N ASP A 47 -16.23 -5.16 8.39
CA ASP A 47 -16.92 -6.40 8.02
C ASP A 47 -16.09 -7.67 8.33
N MET A 48 -14.76 -7.58 8.35
CA MET A 48 -13.88 -8.72 8.63
C MET A 48 -13.65 -8.92 10.14
N LEU A 49 -13.69 -7.84 10.92
CA LEU A 49 -13.16 -7.82 12.29
C LEU A 49 -14.10 -7.12 13.28
N ALA A 50 -15.42 -7.25 13.09
CA ALA A 50 -16.44 -6.68 13.96
C ALA A 50 -16.10 -6.92 15.45
N GLY A 51 -15.83 -5.84 16.19
CA GLY A 51 -15.57 -5.87 17.63
C GLY A 51 -14.11 -5.75 18.10
N ASP A 52 -13.10 -5.94 17.24
CA ASP A 52 -11.68 -5.81 17.63
C ASP A 52 -11.25 -4.33 17.61
N LYS A 53 -11.17 -3.64 18.75
CA LYS A 53 -10.93 -2.18 18.78
C LYS A 53 -9.46 -1.74 18.64
N LYS A 54 -8.48 -2.64 18.77
CA LYS A 54 -7.06 -2.32 18.61
C LYS A 54 -6.51 -3.05 17.39
N ARG A 55 -6.48 -2.35 16.26
CA ARG A 55 -6.01 -2.88 14.98
C ARG A 55 -4.93 -1.98 14.41
N THR A 56 -3.84 -2.56 13.92
CA THR A 56 -2.85 -1.84 13.12
C THR A 56 -3.12 -2.16 11.65
N VAL A 57 -3.37 -1.12 10.85
CA VAL A 57 -3.58 -1.24 9.41
C VAL A 57 -2.39 -0.61 8.70
N VAL A 58 -1.79 -1.34 7.77
CA VAL A 58 -0.73 -0.86 6.89
C VAL A 58 -1.33 -0.67 5.51
N HIS A 59 -1.27 0.55 5.01
CA HIS A 59 -1.75 0.91 3.68
C HIS A 59 -0.58 0.96 2.71
N THR A 60 -0.71 0.31 1.55
CA THR A 60 0.34 0.23 0.54
C THR A 60 -0.22 0.45 -0.86
N LEU A 61 0.51 1.14 -1.73
CA LEU A 61 0.17 1.32 -3.14
C LEU A 61 1.12 0.43 -3.92
N ASP A 62 0.60 -0.63 -4.53
CA ASP A 62 1.41 -1.66 -5.20
C ASP A 62 2.59 -2.16 -4.32
N GLY A 63 2.31 -2.34 -3.03
CA GLY A 63 3.28 -2.76 -2.01
C GLY A 63 4.09 -1.63 -1.35
N ASP A 64 3.98 -0.38 -1.80
CA ASP A 64 4.69 0.76 -1.25
C ASP A 64 3.83 1.61 -0.29
N ALA A 65 4.18 1.60 1.00
CA ALA A 65 3.51 2.39 2.03
C ALA A 65 3.78 3.90 1.95
N VAL A 66 4.98 4.29 1.49
CA VAL A 66 5.35 5.69 1.33
C VAL A 66 4.64 6.26 0.11
N GLY A 67 4.66 5.52 -1.01
CA GLY A 67 3.92 5.84 -2.22
C GLY A 67 2.42 5.99 -1.98
N PHE A 68 1.82 5.10 -1.17
CA PHE A 68 0.43 5.26 -0.75
C PHE A 68 0.20 6.58 0.00
N THR A 69 1.03 6.87 1.00
CA THR A 69 0.86 8.06 1.86
C THR A 69 0.94 9.33 1.03
N ALA A 70 1.93 9.43 0.14
CA ALA A 70 2.07 10.56 -0.77
C ALA A 70 0.83 10.72 -1.68
N ALA A 71 0.42 9.65 -2.36
CA ALA A 71 -0.72 9.67 -3.27
C ALA A 71 -2.03 10.03 -2.54
N TYR A 72 -2.26 9.45 -1.36
CA TYR A 72 -3.48 9.69 -0.59
C TYR A 72 -3.56 11.14 -0.10
N LEU A 73 -2.46 11.69 0.43
CA LEU A 73 -2.43 13.08 0.89
C LEU A 73 -2.63 14.05 -0.28
N THR A 74 -2.02 13.80 -1.44
CA THR A 74 -2.28 14.59 -2.64
C THR A 74 -3.76 14.55 -3.02
N ALA A 75 -4.33 13.34 -3.16
CA ALA A 75 -5.71 13.18 -3.57
C ALA A 75 -6.67 13.87 -2.58
N ARG A 76 -6.41 13.76 -1.28
CA ARG A 76 -7.21 14.39 -0.23
C ARG A 76 -7.16 15.91 -0.27
N LEU A 77 -6.04 16.49 -0.68
CA LEU A 77 -5.86 17.94 -0.83
C LEU A 77 -6.41 18.48 -2.15
N GLY A 78 -6.98 17.62 -3.02
CA GLY A 78 -7.45 18.02 -4.35
C GLY A 78 -6.32 18.48 -5.28
N LEU A 79 -5.08 18.13 -4.95
CA LEU A 79 -3.91 18.45 -5.78
C LEU A 79 -3.88 17.48 -6.97
N ALA A 80 -3.36 17.95 -8.11
CA ALA A 80 -3.15 17.08 -9.26
C ALA A 80 -2.23 15.91 -8.86
N ASN A 81 -2.64 14.68 -9.23
CA ASN A 81 -2.01 13.44 -8.79
C ASN A 81 -0.52 13.41 -9.23
N PRO A 82 0.48 13.37 -8.32
CA PRO A 82 1.90 13.38 -8.65
C PRO A 82 2.39 11.99 -9.04
N VAL A 83 1.53 11.13 -9.61
CA VAL A 83 1.97 9.82 -10.13
C VAL A 83 3.07 10.00 -11.20
N ALA A 84 3.28 11.23 -11.72
CA ALA A 84 4.40 11.59 -12.57
C ALA A 84 5.73 11.91 -11.84
N THR A 85 5.76 12.09 -10.52
CA THR A 85 6.96 12.50 -9.76
C THR A 85 6.97 11.94 -8.34
N ILE A 86 7.01 10.62 -8.20
CA ILE A 86 7.61 10.02 -7.00
C ILE A 86 9.05 9.67 -7.42
N PRO A 87 10.09 10.32 -6.86
CA PRO A 87 11.45 9.87 -7.11
C PRO A 87 11.54 8.43 -6.61
N ALA A 88 11.90 7.51 -7.50
CA ALA A 88 12.18 6.14 -7.11
C ALA A 88 13.12 6.19 -5.90
N GLN A 89 12.66 5.73 -4.74
CA GLN A 89 13.57 5.48 -3.65
C GLN A 89 14.59 4.49 -4.20
N ALA A 90 15.85 4.91 -4.25
CA ALA A 90 16.97 4.08 -4.63
C ALA A 90 17.01 2.89 -3.65
N GLY A 91 16.28 1.84 -4.00
CA GLY A 91 16.44 0.52 -3.43
C GLY A 91 17.84 0.08 -3.80
N ALA A 92 18.72 0.12 -2.80
CA ALA A 92 19.88 -0.71 -2.62
C ALA A 92 20.26 -1.56 -3.85
N ASP A 93 21.04 -0.97 -4.76
CA ASP A 93 22.03 -1.74 -5.51
C ASP A 93 23.03 -2.27 -4.48
N LYS A 94 22.68 -3.40 -3.84
CA LYS A 94 23.71 -4.29 -3.33
C LYS A 94 24.28 -4.99 -4.54
N ALA A 95 25.15 -4.29 -5.26
CA ALA A 95 26.03 -4.90 -6.24
C ALA A 95 26.69 -6.13 -5.58
N PRO A 96 26.72 -7.29 -6.24
CA PRO A 96 27.47 -8.42 -5.72
C PRO A 96 28.92 -7.98 -5.56
N VAL A 97 29.43 -7.95 -4.33
CA VAL A 97 30.85 -7.78 -4.07
C VAL A 97 31.56 -8.97 -4.74
N PRO A 98 32.41 -8.77 -5.76
CA PRO A 98 33.16 -9.87 -6.33
C PRO A 98 34.06 -10.47 -5.25
N PRO A 99 34.22 -11.80 -5.20
CA PRO A 99 35.07 -12.44 -4.21
C PRO A 99 36.53 -11.92 -4.34
N PRO A 100 37.27 -11.81 -3.22
CA PRO A 100 38.66 -11.39 -3.26
C PRO A 100 39.46 -12.36 -4.12
N ALA A 101 40.17 -11.82 -5.11
CA ALA A 101 41.08 -12.59 -5.94
C ALA A 101 42.11 -13.29 -5.05
N ALA A 102 42.15 -14.62 -5.17
CA ALA A 102 43.16 -15.44 -4.53
C ALA A 102 44.55 -15.09 -5.09
N MET A 103 45.51 -15.18 -4.17
CA MET A 103 46.96 -15.00 -4.31
C MET A 103 47.56 -15.56 -5.60
N ALA A 104 48.51 -14.81 -6.18
CA ALA A 104 49.68 -15.34 -6.90
C ALA A 104 50.85 -14.35 -6.75
#